data_AF-A0A4R3MSY4-F1
#
_entry.id   AF-A0A4R3MSY4-F1
#
_cell.length_a   1.000
_cell.length_b   1.000
_cell.length_c   1.000
_cell.angle_alpha   90.00
_cell.angle_beta   90.00
_cell.angle_gamma   90.00
#
_symmetry.space_group_name_H-M   'P 1'
#
loop_
_entity.id
_entity.type
_entity.pdbx_description
1 polymer ?
#
loop_
_entity_poly.entity_id
_entity_poly.type
_entity_poly.pdbx_seq_one_letter_code
_entity_poly.pdbx_strand_id
1 'polypeptide(L)' 'MSEVAKPSNPNDDWKFWMVVNPSTWLMPIFFAVLLIVLTIHVTVLKLGIFTWG' A
#
# COMPACT_ATOMS: atom_id res chain seq x y z
N MET A 1 7.04 -8.82 32.75
CA MET A 1 6.58 -8.48 31.39
C MET A 1 5.81 -7.18 31.50
N SER A 2 6.21 -6.11 30.82
CA SER A 2 5.41 -4.88 30.76
C SER A 2 4.10 -5.17 30.02
N GLU A 3 2.97 -4.77 30.59
CA GLU A 3 1.68 -4.91 29.93
C GLU A 3 1.60 -3.90 28.77
N VAL A 4 1.30 -4.40 27.56
CA VAL A 4 1.15 -3.57 26.35
C VAL A 4 -0.35 -3.37 26.11
N ALA A 5 -0.79 -2.13 26.10
CA ALA A 5 -2.20 -1.80 25.84
C ALA A 5 -2.61 -2.25 24.43
N LYS A 6 -3.86 -2.72 24.29
CA LYS A 6 -4.43 -3.08 22.98
C LYS A 6 -4.53 -1.82 22.10
N PRO A 7 -4.02 -1.85 20.86
CA PRO A 7 -4.13 -0.71 19.95
C PRO A 7 -5.59 -0.45 19.53
N SER A 8 -5.91 0.81 19.30
CA SER A 8 -7.21 1.28 18.80
C SER A 8 -7.05 1.92 17.43
N ASN A 9 -7.22 1.14 16.37
CA ASN A 9 -7.13 1.62 14.99
C ASN A 9 -8.49 2.24 14.56
N PRO A 10 -8.50 3.39 13.85
CA PRO A 10 -7.34 4.01 13.17
C PRO A 10 -6.54 5.02 14.01
N ASN A 11 -6.94 5.32 15.25
CA ASN A 11 -6.29 6.35 16.07
C ASN A 11 -4.79 6.10 16.31
N ASP A 12 -4.39 4.83 16.34
CA ASP A 12 -3.00 4.40 16.53
C ASP A 12 -2.23 4.13 15.22
N ASP A 13 -2.84 4.26 14.03
CA ASP A 13 -2.21 3.89 12.75
C ASP A 13 -0.96 4.71 12.41
N TRP A 14 -0.91 5.98 12.85
CA TRP A 14 0.25 6.84 12.66
C TRP A 14 1.54 6.25 13.26
N LYS A 15 1.41 5.36 14.27
CA LYS A 15 2.54 4.65 14.87
C LYS A 15 3.23 3.68 13.90
N PHE A 16 2.61 3.35 12.77
CA PHE A 16 3.27 2.60 11.69
C PHE A 16 4.60 3.25 11.29
N TRP A 17 4.64 4.59 11.23
CA TRP A 17 5.85 5.34 10.85
C TRP A 17 6.94 5.37 11.94
N MET A 18 6.65 4.88 13.15
CA MET A 18 7.68 4.65 14.17
C MET A 18 8.53 3.39 13.87
N VAL A 19 8.02 2.48 13.04
CA VAL A 19 8.69 1.24 12.65
C VAL A 19 9.22 1.36 11.23
N VAL A 20 8.40 1.88 10.32
CA VAL A 20 8.74 2.05 8.91
C VAL A 20 9.14 3.50 8.68
N ASN A 21 10.39 3.75 8.29
CA ASN A 21 10.82 5.11 7.98
C ASN A 21 10.17 5.58 6.66
N PRO A 22 9.35 6.65 6.66
CA PRO A 22 8.71 7.15 5.45
C PRO A 22 9.71 7.62 4.40
N SER A 23 10.84 8.22 4.80
CA SER A 23 11.85 8.72 3.86
C SER A 23 12.52 7.61 3.05
N THR A 24 12.56 6.39 3.57
CA THR A 24 13.13 5.24 2.84
C THR A 24 12.07 4.39 2.15
N TRP A 25 10.88 4.25 2.74
CA TRP A 25 9.86 3.30 2.27
C TRP A 25 8.71 3.91 1.48
N LEU A 26 8.48 5.23 1.53
CA LEU A 26 7.38 5.85 0.80
C LEU A 26 7.50 5.63 -0.72
N MET A 27 8.69 5.85 -1.27
CA MET A 27 8.91 5.68 -2.71
C MET A 27 8.80 4.21 -3.15
N PRO A 28 9.38 3.23 -2.44
CA PRO A 28 9.10 1.81 -2.69
C PRO A 28 7.61 1.44 -2.66
N ILE A 29 6.84 1.96 -1.70
CA ILE A 29 5.38 1.71 -1.63
C ILE A 29 4.70 2.26 -2.89
N PHE A 30 5.03 3.49 -3.32
CA PHE A 30 4.46 4.06 -4.53
C PHE A 30 4.84 3.27 -5.79
N PHE A 31 6.09 2.80 -5.91
CA PHE A 31 6.47 1.93 -7.01
C PHE A 31 5.73 0.60 -6.99
N ALA A 32 5.53 0.00 -5.82
CA ALA A 32 4.76 -1.24 -5.70
C ALA A 32 3.31 -1.03 -6.15
N VAL A 33 2.65 0.04 -5.69
CA VAL A 33 1.28 0.37 -6.11
C VAL A 33 1.22 0.66 -7.61
N LEU A 34 2.19 1.41 -8.15
CA LEU A 34 2.28 1.66 -9.60
C LEU A 34 2.40 0.35 -10.39
N LEU A 35 3.27 -0.56 -9.97
CA LEU A 35 3.45 -1.86 -10.64
C LEU A 35 2.18 -2.71 -10.60
N ILE A 36 1.47 -2.72 -9.47
CA ILE A 36 0.19 -3.40 -9.33
C ILE A 36 -0.82 -2.81 -10.34
N VAL A 37 -0.95 -1.49 -10.38
CA VAL A 37 -1.85 -0.79 -11.28
C VAL A 37 -1.52 -1.10 -12.74
N LEU A 38 -0.26 -0.98 -13.16
CA LEU A 38 0.16 -1.29 -14.53
C LEU A 38 -0.14 -2.74 -14.90
N THR A 39 0.14 -3.68 -14.00
CA THR A 39 -0.10 -5.11 -14.22
C THR A 39 -1.58 -5.40 -14.41
N ILE A 40 -2.44 -4.83 -13.57
CA ILE A 40 -3.89 -4.99 -13.68
C ILE A 40 -4.38 -4.44 -15.02
N HIS A 41 -3.96 -3.23 -15.41
CA HIS A 41 -4.38 -2.63 -16.68
C HIS A 41 -3.93 -3.45 -17.89
N VAL A 42 -2.68 -3.89 -17.93
CA VAL A 42 -2.19 -4.77 -19.02
C VAL A 42 -2.98 -6.07 -19.08
N THR A 43 -3.27 -6.67 -17.93
CA THR A 43 -4.02 -7.93 -17.86
C THR A 43 -5.45 -7.75 -18.35
N VAL A 44 -6.12 -6.70 -17.90
CA VAL A 44 -7.52 -6.40 -18.24
C VAL A 44 -7.66 -6.01 -19.73
N LEU A 45 -6.71 -5.24 -20.28
CA LEU A 45 -6.69 -4.92 -21.71
C LEU A 45 -6.52 -6.18 -22.58
N LYS A 46 -5.72 -7.14 -22.14
CA LYS A 46 -5.54 -8.43 -22.85
C LYS A 46 -6.81 -9.28 -22.88
N LEU A 47 -7.71 -9.13 -21.92
CA LEU A 47 -9.00 -9.82 -21.92
C LEU A 47 -9.95 -9.28 -22.99
N GLY A 48 -9.72 -8.06 -23.51
CA GLY A 48 -10.50 -7.47 -24.60
C GLY A 48 -11.93 -7.02 -24.23
N ILE A 49 -12.31 -7.14 -22.96
CA ILE A 49 -13.66 -6.81 -22.45
C ILE A 49 -13.73 -5.35 -21.97
N PHE A 50 -12.60 -4.78 -21.56
CA PHE A 50 -12.50 -3.43 -21.01
C PHE A 50 -11.49 -2.61 -21.82
N THR A 51 -11.90 -1.43 -22.26
CA THR A 51 -11.06 -0.45 -22.98
C THR A 51 -11.00 0.85 -22.17
N TRP A 52 -10.17 1.80 -22.60
CA TRP A 52 -10.00 3.09 -21.93
C TRP A 52 -11.10 4.12 -22.26
N GLY A 53 -12.17 3.69 -22.91
CA GLY A 53 -13.15 4.54 -23.60
C GLY A 53 -13.41 4.03 -25.00
#